data_AF-A0A0W0FMF9-F1
#
_entry.id   AF-A0A0W0FMF9-F1
#
_cell.length_a   1.000
_cell.length_b   1.000
_cell.length_c   1.000
_cell.angle_alpha   90.00
_cell.angle_beta   90.00
_cell.angle_gamma   90.00
#
_symmetry.space_group_name_H-M   'P 1'
#
loop_
_entity.id
_entity.type
_entity.pdbx_description
1 polymer ?
#
loop_
_entity_poly.entity_id
_entity_poly.type
_entity_poly.pdbx_seq_one_letter_code
_entity_poly.pdbx_strand_id
1 'polypeptide(L)'
;MGFRQAAVLVPVCFFLGILFICFNVDHRLLWGNRNDEDLADGFKFYTTFYNAPPAIKALLHGMIGVGLVGLVTKLHRWDESAMFFDGSSLCVYVFAIAVYITVIIPMLGTTVNPADVDTKADSIEAMRVLSAANVIVIICLGAILTLQAGQVYARRSEDEEQNQLAAKKQQ
;
A
#
# COMPACT_ATOMS: atom_id res chain seq x y z
N MET A 1 -16.15 -2.03 -17.02
CA MET A 1 -14.85 -2.32 -16.36
C MET A 1 -14.23 -1.14 -15.64
N GLY A 2 -14.33 0.09 -16.15
CA GLY A 2 -13.59 1.24 -15.60
C GLY A 2 -13.83 1.54 -14.11
N PHE A 3 -15.09 1.52 -13.65
CA PHE A 3 -15.41 1.90 -12.27
C PHE A 3 -14.81 0.96 -11.20
N ARG A 4 -14.83 -0.36 -11.44
CA ARG A 4 -14.26 -1.35 -10.49
C ARG A 4 -12.74 -1.31 -10.46
N GLN A 5 -12.09 -1.08 -11.60
CA GLN A 5 -10.65 -0.88 -11.69
C GLN A 5 -10.22 0.40 -10.97
N ALA A 6 -10.96 1.50 -11.20
CA ALA A 6 -10.71 2.78 -10.52
C ALA A 6 -10.85 2.65 -9.00
N ALA A 7 -11.83 1.88 -8.50
CA ALA A 7 -12.01 1.63 -7.08
C ALA A 7 -10.81 0.93 -6.42
N VAL A 8 -9.93 0.26 -7.18
CA VAL A 8 -8.67 -0.31 -6.70
C VAL A 8 -7.50 0.64 -6.93
N LEU A 9 -7.39 1.23 -8.12
CA LEU A 9 -6.26 2.09 -8.48
C LEU A 9 -6.21 3.37 -7.64
N VAL A 10 -7.36 3.99 -7.35
CA VAL A 10 -7.44 5.20 -6.52
C VAL A 10 -6.82 5.00 -5.14
N PRO A 11 -7.25 4.03 -4.31
CA PRO A 11 -6.64 3.78 -3.01
C PRO A 11 -5.17 3.40 -3.11
N VAL A 12 -4.80 2.53 -4.06
CA VAL A 12 -3.40 2.07 -4.20
C VAL A 12 -2.47 3.23 -4.55
N CYS A 13 -2.83 4.07 -5.52
CA CYS A 13 -2.04 5.25 -5.90
C CYS A 13 -2.02 6.30 -4.78
N PHE A 14 -3.14 6.52 -4.10
CA PHE A 14 -3.23 7.45 -2.96
C PHE A 14 -2.26 7.05 -1.84
N PHE A 15 -2.26 5.77 -1.43
CA PHE A 15 -1.34 5.29 -0.40
C PHE A 15 0.12 5.29 -0.86
N LEU A 16 0.40 4.94 -2.12
CA LEU A 16 1.75 5.06 -2.66
C LEU A 16 2.25 6.51 -2.62
N GLY A 17 1.38 7.49 -2.89
CA GLY A 17 1.71 8.91 -2.73
C GLY A 17 2.07 9.28 -1.29
N ILE A 18 1.28 8.83 -0.31
CA ILE A 18 1.57 9.05 1.12
C ILE A 18 2.90 8.38 1.51
N LEU A 19 3.08 7.11 1.14
CA LEU A 19 4.26 6.35 1.48
C LEU A 19 5.51 6.90 0.77
N PHE A 20 5.37 7.52 -0.40
CA PHE A 20 6.46 8.23 -1.05
C PHE A 20 6.89 9.47 -0.26
N ILE A 21 5.95 10.17 0.39
CA ILE A 21 6.28 11.26 1.32
C ILE A 21 7.03 10.68 2.54
N CYS A 22 6.56 9.57 3.11
CA CYS A 22 7.28 8.88 4.19
C CYS A 22 8.69 8.47 3.77
N PHE A 23 8.84 7.98 2.53
CA PHE A 23 10.13 7.51 1.99
C PHE A 23 11.22 8.59 1.97
N ASN A 24 10.86 9.87 1.82
CA ASN A 24 11.81 10.99 1.90
C ASN A 24 12.48 11.12 3.28
N VAL A 25 11.87 10.57 4.32
CA VAL A 25 12.45 10.47 5.67
C VAL A 25 13.01 9.06 5.89
N ASP A 26 12.25 8.02 5.55
CA ASP A 26 12.58 6.62 5.82
C ASP A 26 13.91 6.18 5.20
N HIS A 27 14.25 6.66 4.00
CA HIS A 27 15.50 6.25 3.35
C HIS A 27 16.74 6.67 4.16
N ARG A 28 16.69 7.83 4.82
CA ARG A 28 17.77 8.32 5.70
C ARG A 28 17.85 7.52 6.99
N LEU A 29 16.70 7.16 7.57
CA LEU A 29 16.62 6.34 8.78
C LEU A 29 17.09 4.88 8.56
N LEU A 30 16.88 4.35 7.36
CA LEU A 30 17.24 2.97 7.01
C LEU A 30 18.68 2.84 6.51
N TRP A 31 19.10 3.70 5.57
CA TRP A 31 20.37 3.59 4.85
C TRP A 31 21.32 4.78 5.04
N GLY A 32 20.93 5.81 5.79
CA GLY A 32 21.78 6.97 6.08
C GLY A 32 22.83 6.74 7.16
N ASN A 33 23.63 7.79 7.43
CA ASN A 33 24.79 7.75 8.33
C ASN A 33 24.45 7.87 9.82
N ARG A 34 23.17 7.77 10.20
CA ARG A 34 22.70 7.76 11.61
C ARG A 34 23.18 8.97 12.41
N ASN A 35 23.15 10.16 11.82
CA ASN A 35 23.40 11.38 12.57
C ASN A 35 22.17 11.73 13.45
N ASP A 36 22.39 12.53 14.49
CA ASP A 36 21.31 12.92 15.42
C ASP A 36 20.25 13.80 14.73
N GLU A 37 20.61 14.48 13.65
CA GLU A 37 19.72 15.34 12.87
C GLU A 37 18.66 14.54 12.12
N ASP A 38 19.04 13.48 11.39
CA ASP A 38 18.11 12.60 10.68
C ASP A 38 17.14 11.91 11.66
N LEU A 39 17.63 11.54 12.86
CA LEU A 39 16.80 10.98 13.91
C LEU A 39 15.78 12.00 14.43
N ALA A 40 16.22 13.24 14.71
CA ALA A 40 15.34 14.31 15.18
C ALA A 40 14.25 14.64 14.15
N ASP A 41 14.62 14.71 12.87
CA ASP A 41 13.68 14.89 11.75
C ASP A 41 12.67 13.75 11.66
N GLY A 42 13.12 12.50 11.80
CA GLY A 42 12.27 11.32 11.85
C GLY A 42 11.24 11.40 12.97
N PHE A 43 11.66 11.70 14.20
CA PHE A 43 10.76 11.84 15.35
C PHE A 43 9.75 12.96 15.12
N LYS A 44 10.18 14.11 14.63
CA LYS A 44 9.29 15.24 14.33
C LYS A 44 8.25 14.88 13.27
N PHE A 45 8.68 14.21 12.20
CA PHE A 45 7.82 13.75 11.12
C PHE A 45 6.75 12.78 11.64
N TYR A 46 7.17 11.72 12.33
CA TYR A 46 6.24 10.69 12.83
C TYR A 46 5.35 11.18 13.97
N THR A 47 5.83 12.11 14.80
CA THR A 47 5.00 12.79 15.80
C THR A 47 3.87 13.60 15.15
N THR A 48 4.14 14.23 14.00
CA THR A 48 3.12 14.97 13.24
C THR A 48 2.03 14.04 12.72
N PHE A 49 2.42 12.87 12.18
CA PHE A 49 1.47 11.85 11.72
C PHE A 49 0.66 11.24 12.87
N TYR A 50 1.31 10.93 14.00
CA TYR A 50 0.65 10.38 15.18
C TYR A 50 -0.41 11.33 15.75
N ASN A 51 -0.09 12.63 15.82
CA ASN A 51 -0.98 13.67 16.33
C ASN A 51 -1.94 14.24 15.28
N ALA A 52 -1.98 13.68 14.07
CA ALA A 52 -2.88 14.13 13.02
C ALA A 52 -4.36 14.10 13.48
N PRO A 53 -5.19 15.08 13.07
CA PRO A 53 -6.60 15.11 13.42
C PRO A 53 -7.33 13.80 13.07
N PRO A 54 -8.33 13.37 13.86
CA PRO A 54 -9.04 12.11 13.64
C PRO A 54 -9.63 11.96 12.24
N ALA A 55 -10.02 13.08 11.60
CA ALA A 55 -10.52 13.10 10.23
C ALA A 55 -9.51 12.53 9.22
N ILE A 56 -8.22 12.81 9.38
CA ILE A 56 -7.17 12.25 8.51
C ILE A 56 -7.10 10.74 8.71
N LYS A 57 -7.08 10.27 9.96
CA LYS A 57 -7.06 8.84 10.27
C LYS A 57 -8.29 8.13 9.70
N ALA A 58 -9.48 8.71 9.84
CA ALA A 58 -10.72 8.18 9.28
C ALA A 58 -10.68 8.12 7.74
N LEU A 59 -10.14 9.15 7.07
CA LEU A 59 -9.95 9.15 5.62
C LEU A 59 -9.04 7.99 5.18
N LEU A 60 -7.90 7.80 5.85
CA LEU A 60 -6.98 6.71 5.53
C LEU A 60 -7.67 5.35 5.67
N HIS A 61 -8.32 5.07 6.80
CA HIS A 61 -9.02 3.80 6.99
C HIS A 61 -10.19 3.61 6.00
N GLY A 62 -10.90 4.68 5.67
CA GLY A 62 -11.93 4.67 4.63
C GLY A 62 -11.35 4.27 3.28
N MET A 63 -10.19 4.79 2.91
CA MET A 63 -9.51 4.44 1.66
C MET A 63 -9.00 2.99 1.64
N ILE A 64 -8.56 2.45 2.79
CA ILE A 64 -8.28 1.01 2.93
C ILE A 64 -9.55 0.19 2.62
N GLY A 65 -10.68 0.59 3.20
CA GLY A 65 -11.97 -0.06 2.97
C GLY A 65 -12.40 -0.05 1.50
N VAL A 66 -12.25 1.09 0.82
CA VAL A 66 -12.55 1.22 -0.62
C VAL A 66 -11.69 0.26 -1.45
N GLY A 67 -10.38 0.18 -1.18
CA GLY A 67 -9.48 -0.73 -1.89
C GLY A 67 -9.85 -2.20 -1.70
N LEU A 68 -10.18 -2.58 -0.46
CA LEU A 68 -10.58 -3.94 -0.12
C LEU A 68 -11.90 -4.34 -0.80
N VAL A 69 -12.92 -3.49 -0.70
CA VAL A 69 -14.22 -3.72 -1.34
C VAL A 69 -14.08 -3.75 -2.86
N GLY A 70 -13.23 -2.89 -3.43
CA GLY A 70 -12.91 -2.89 -4.85
C GLY A 70 -12.36 -4.23 -5.33
N LEU A 71 -11.33 -4.76 -4.64
CA LEU A 71 -10.72 -6.05 -4.97
C LEU A 71 -11.70 -7.22 -4.81
N VAL A 72 -12.47 -7.26 -3.71
CA VAL A 72 -13.49 -8.31 -3.49
C VAL A 72 -14.58 -8.26 -4.55
N THR A 73 -15.04 -7.07 -4.94
CA THR A 73 -16.06 -6.90 -5.99
C THR A 73 -15.56 -7.38 -7.35
N LYS A 74 -14.27 -7.20 -7.64
CA LYS A 74 -13.66 -7.71 -8.88
C LYS A 74 -13.57 -9.23 -8.90
N LEU A 75 -13.28 -9.86 -7.76
CA LEU A 75 -13.16 -11.31 -7.63
C LEU A 75 -14.51 -12.05 -7.78
N HIS A 76 -15.65 -11.35 -7.71
CA HIS A 76 -16.98 -11.97 -7.68
C HIS A 76 -17.31 -12.85 -8.91
N ARG A 77 -16.77 -12.58 -10.11
CA ARG A 77 -17.08 -13.39 -11.30
C ARG A 77 -16.22 -14.65 -11.46
N TRP A 78 -15.23 -14.88 -10.58
CA TRP A 78 -14.40 -16.10 -10.54
C TRP A 78 -13.90 -16.59 -11.91
N ASP A 79 -13.66 -15.67 -12.86
CA ASP A 79 -13.01 -16.01 -14.12
C ASP A 79 -11.50 -16.18 -13.90
N GLU A 80 -10.84 -16.85 -14.85
CA GLU A 80 -9.42 -17.18 -14.74
C GLU A 80 -8.55 -15.92 -14.56
N SER A 81 -8.87 -14.85 -15.29
CA SER A 81 -8.26 -13.53 -15.15
C SER A 81 -8.46 -12.93 -13.75
N ALA A 82 -9.68 -12.94 -13.19
CA ALA A 82 -9.89 -12.42 -11.83
C ALA A 82 -9.17 -13.27 -10.79
N MET A 83 -9.12 -14.59 -10.95
CA MET A 83 -8.44 -15.44 -9.98
C MET A 83 -6.94 -15.12 -9.89
N PHE A 84 -6.25 -15.02 -11.04
CA PHE A 84 -4.81 -14.76 -11.05
C PHE A 84 -4.46 -13.31 -10.73
N PHE A 85 -5.13 -12.33 -11.34
CA PHE A 85 -4.78 -10.93 -11.13
C PHE A 85 -5.43 -10.33 -9.89
N ASP A 86 -6.75 -10.48 -9.75
CA ASP A 86 -7.50 -9.88 -8.63
C ASP A 86 -7.38 -10.68 -7.34
N GLY A 87 -7.34 -12.01 -7.40
CA GLY A 87 -7.09 -12.87 -6.25
C GLY A 87 -5.70 -12.65 -5.65
N SER A 88 -4.65 -12.64 -6.48
CA SER A 88 -3.29 -12.34 -6.02
C SER A 88 -3.19 -10.91 -5.46
N SER A 89 -3.82 -9.93 -6.13
CA SER A 89 -3.87 -8.55 -5.63
C SER A 89 -4.56 -8.47 -4.27
N LEU A 90 -5.64 -9.22 -4.06
CA LEU A 90 -6.34 -9.28 -2.78
C LEU A 90 -5.47 -9.87 -1.67
N CYS A 91 -4.77 -10.97 -1.93
CA CYS A 91 -3.84 -11.58 -0.97
C CYS A 91 -2.73 -10.60 -0.58
N VAL A 92 -2.11 -9.93 -1.56
CA VAL A 92 -1.07 -8.92 -1.30
C VAL A 92 -1.63 -7.72 -0.53
N TYR A 93 -2.85 -7.30 -0.82
CA TYR A 93 -3.51 -6.19 -0.12
C TYR A 93 -3.82 -6.54 1.34
N VAL A 94 -4.33 -7.75 1.60
CA VAL A 94 -4.57 -8.25 2.96
C VAL A 94 -3.26 -8.36 3.74
N PHE A 95 -2.18 -8.82 3.11
CA PHE A 95 -0.86 -8.82 3.73
C PHE A 95 -0.38 -7.40 4.08
N ALA A 96 -0.55 -6.43 3.18
CA ALA A 96 -0.23 -5.03 3.47
C ALA A 96 -1.06 -4.46 4.64
N ILE A 97 -2.35 -4.80 4.72
CA ILE A 97 -3.21 -4.44 5.86
C ILE A 97 -2.70 -5.09 7.15
N ALA A 98 -2.28 -6.35 7.10
CA ALA A 98 -1.71 -7.02 8.26
C ALA A 98 -0.45 -6.30 8.76
N VAL A 99 0.50 -5.98 7.87
CA VAL A 99 1.70 -5.19 8.20
C VAL A 99 1.33 -3.83 8.79
N TYR A 100 0.32 -3.16 8.22
CA TYR A 100 -0.18 -1.89 8.75
C TYR A 100 -0.66 -2.01 10.21
N ILE A 101 -1.52 -2.98 10.48
CA ILE A 101 -2.14 -3.14 11.81
C ILE A 101 -1.12 -3.66 12.84
N THR A 102 -0.30 -4.64 12.47
CA THR A 102 0.56 -5.36 13.43
C THR A 102 1.95 -4.76 13.58
N VAL A 103 2.39 -3.90 12.65
CA VAL A 103 3.72 -3.28 12.69
C VAL A 103 3.63 -1.76 12.67
N ILE A 104 3.00 -1.16 11.65
CA ILE A 104 3.03 0.30 11.48
C ILE A 104 2.34 1.02 12.65
N ILE A 105 1.12 0.62 13.03
CA ILE A 105 0.39 1.25 14.14
C ILE A 105 1.16 1.14 15.48
N PRO A 106 1.58 -0.04 15.96
CA PRO A 106 2.25 -0.14 17.25
C PRO A 106 3.61 0.55 17.24
N MET A 107 4.40 0.43 16.17
CA MET A 107 5.72 1.07 16.10
C MET A 107 5.62 2.59 16.08
N LEU A 108 4.63 3.15 15.37
CA LEU A 108 4.34 4.59 15.44
C LEU A 108 3.99 5.03 16.88
N GLY A 109 3.26 4.20 17.62
CA GLY A 109 2.99 4.41 19.04
C GLY A 109 4.25 4.45 19.88
N THR A 110 5.10 3.43 19.80
CA THR A 110 6.36 3.34 20.55
C THR A 110 7.37 4.43 20.18
N THR A 111 7.36 4.89 18.93
CA THR A 111 8.21 6.01 18.49
C THR A 111 7.83 7.34 19.15
N VAL A 112 6.52 7.61 19.32
CA VAL A 112 6.03 8.94 19.74
C VAL A 112 5.65 8.99 21.22
N ASN A 113 5.10 7.90 21.74
CA ASN A 113 4.64 7.76 23.11
C ASN A 113 5.14 6.42 23.70
N PRO A 114 6.46 6.29 23.92
CA PRO A 114 7.05 5.10 24.53
C PRO A 114 6.49 4.84 25.93
N ALA A 115 6.43 3.58 26.34
CA ALA A 115 6.05 3.22 27.71
C ALA A 115 7.17 3.58 28.70
N ASP A 116 6.87 3.66 30.00
CA ASP A 116 7.85 4.02 31.03
C ASP A 116 9.06 3.06 31.09
N VAL A 117 8.89 1.82 30.61
CA VAL A 117 9.93 0.80 30.53
C VAL A 117 10.83 0.93 29.30
N ASP A 118 10.38 1.66 28.29
CA ASP A 118 11.08 1.80 27.00
C ASP A 118 12.16 2.88 27.12
N THR A 119 13.32 2.59 26.55
CA THR A 119 14.44 3.52 26.46
C THR A 119 14.37 4.35 25.17
N LYS A 120 15.18 5.41 25.09
CA LYS A 120 15.35 6.18 23.83
C LYS A 120 15.82 5.29 22.68
N ALA A 121 16.63 4.26 22.96
CA ALA A 121 17.09 3.33 21.94
C ALA A 121 15.92 2.54 21.35
N ASP A 122 14.97 2.13 22.18
CA ASP A 122 13.76 1.40 21.75
C ASP A 122 12.87 2.27 20.87
N SER A 123 12.73 3.58 21.18
CA SER A 123 11.98 4.51 20.33
C SER A 123 12.63 4.71 18.95
N ILE A 124 13.97 4.77 18.90
CA ILE A 124 14.74 4.85 17.65
C ILE A 124 14.58 3.55 16.84
N GLU A 125 14.67 2.40 17.50
CA GLU A 125 14.48 1.11 16.84
C GLU A 125 13.06 0.97 16.28
N ALA A 126 12.04 1.28 17.08
CA ALA A 126 10.65 1.29 16.64
C ALA A 126 10.45 2.18 15.41
N MET A 127 11.07 3.37 15.38
CA MET A 127 10.99 4.27 14.22
C MET A 127 11.62 3.65 12.97
N ARG A 128 12.72 2.90 13.10
CA ARG A 128 13.36 2.22 11.97
C ARG A 128 12.57 1.00 11.49
N VAL A 129 11.97 0.25 12.41
CA VAL A 129 11.06 -0.85 12.09
C VAL A 129 9.82 -0.32 11.36
N LEU A 130 9.27 0.81 11.82
CA LEU A 130 8.19 1.54 11.14
C LEU A 130 8.58 1.95 9.71
N SER A 131 9.76 2.56 9.52
CA SER A 131 10.29 2.92 8.20
C SER A 131 10.44 1.71 7.29
N ALA A 132 10.95 0.59 7.80
CA ALA A 132 11.09 -0.65 7.03
C ALA A 132 9.72 -1.22 6.63
N ALA A 133 8.73 -1.18 7.54
CA ALA A 133 7.37 -1.61 7.26
C ALA A 133 6.71 -0.77 6.16
N ASN A 134 6.93 0.55 6.13
CA ASN A 134 6.47 1.41 5.03
C ASN A 134 7.04 0.95 3.68
N VAL A 135 8.34 0.62 3.62
CA VAL A 135 8.98 0.12 2.38
C VAL A 135 8.37 -1.22 1.93
N ILE A 136 8.09 -2.13 2.86
CA ILE A 136 7.40 -3.39 2.55
C ILE A 136 6.03 -3.09 1.93
N VAL A 137 5.26 -2.18 2.53
CA VAL A 137 3.93 -1.80 1.99
C VAL A 137 4.05 -1.13 0.61
N ILE A 138 5.06 -0.29 0.36
CA ILE A 138 5.33 0.27 -0.97
C ILE A 138 5.50 -0.85 -2.00
N ILE A 139 6.29 -1.87 -1.69
CA ILE A 139 6.52 -3.02 -2.58
C ILE A 139 5.21 -3.78 -2.83
N CYS A 140 4.42 -4.04 -1.78
CA CYS A 140 3.13 -4.71 -1.91
C CYS A 140 2.15 -3.94 -2.80
N LEU A 141 2.00 -2.63 -2.57
CA LEU A 141 1.13 -1.78 -3.36
C LEU A 141 1.63 -1.61 -4.81
N GLY A 142 2.95 -1.54 -5.01
CA GLY A 142 3.57 -1.54 -6.33
C GLY A 142 3.29 -2.84 -7.10
N ALA A 143 3.39 -4.00 -6.43
CA ALA A 143 3.04 -5.28 -7.02
C ALA A 143 1.57 -5.34 -7.45
N ILE A 144 0.65 -4.77 -6.64
CA ILE A 144 -0.76 -4.64 -7.03
C ILE A 144 -0.89 -3.78 -8.28
N LEU A 145 -0.25 -2.61 -8.35
CA LEU A 145 -0.29 -1.79 -9.58
C LEU A 145 0.20 -2.56 -10.80
N THR A 146 1.30 -3.32 -10.68
CA THR A 146 1.80 -4.16 -11.76
C THR A 146 0.79 -5.22 -12.19
N LEU A 147 0.13 -5.90 -11.25
CA LEU A 147 -0.92 -6.88 -11.54
C LEU A 147 -2.14 -6.23 -12.21
N GLN A 148 -2.57 -5.05 -11.75
CA GLN A 148 -3.69 -4.33 -12.35
C GLN A 148 -3.37 -3.89 -13.79
N ALA A 149 -2.14 -3.40 -14.04
CA ALA A 149 -1.67 -3.08 -15.39
C ALA A 149 -1.59 -4.33 -16.28
N GLY A 150 -1.06 -5.43 -15.75
CA GLY A 150 -1.00 -6.72 -16.43
C GLY A 150 -2.38 -7.24 -16.82
N GLN A 151 -3.37 -7.09 -15.94
CA GLN A 151 -4.75 -7.49 -16.22
C GLN A 151 -5.37 -6.67 -17.36
N VAL A 152 -5.10 -5.36 -17.41
CA VAL A 152 -5.58 -4.50 -18.51
C VAL A 152 -4.91 -4.90 -19.82
N TYR A 153 -3.60 -5.16 -19.80
CA TYR A 153 -2.86 -5.63 -20.97
C TYR A 153 -3.37 -6.99 -21.48
N ALA A 154 -3.55 -7.97 -20.59
CA ALA A 154 -4.04 -9.30 -20.94
C ALA A 154 -5.42 -9.24 -21.60
N ARG A 155 -6.37 -8.48 -21.02
CA ARG A 155 -7.71 -8.29 -21.60
C ARG A 155 -7.66 -7.66 -22.99
N ARG A 156 -6.79 -6.64 -23.17
CA ARG A 156 -6.65 -6.00 -24.49
C ARG A 156 -6.14 -6.98 -25.54
N SER A 157 -5.20 -7.84 -25.19
CA SER A 157 -4.70 -8.90 -26.08
C SER A 157 -5.82 -9.89 -26.44
N GLU A 158 -6.59 -10.34 -25.46
CA GLU A 158 -7.73 -11.25 -25.67
C GLU A 158 -8.82 -10.65 -26.57
N ASP A 159 -9.15 -9.36 -26.38
CA ASP A 159 -10.13 -8.66 -27.21
C ASP A 159 -9.65 -8.53 -28.67
N GLU A 160 -8.36 -8.26 -28.89
CA GLU A 160 -7.75 -8.18 -30.22
C GLU A 160 -7.79 -9.54 -30.94
N GLU A 161 -7.49 -10.64 -30.23
CA GLU A 161 -7.58 -12.00 -30.78
C GLU A 161 -9.00 -12.39 -31.15
N GLN A 162 -9.98 -12.10 -30.30
CA GLN A 162 -11.39 -12.40 -30.57
C GLN A 162 -11.92 -11.65 -31.80
N ASN A 163 -11.54 -10.38 -31.98
CA ASN A 163 -11.93 -9.58 -33.13
C ASN A 163 -11.36 -10.14 -34.45
N GLN A 164 -10.11 -10.61 -34.44
CA GLN A 164 -9.51 -11.25 -35.61
C GLN A 164 -10.20 -12.56 -35.97
N LEU A 165 -10.57 -13.38 -34.98
CA LEU A 165 -11.31 -14.62 -35.18
C LEU A 165 -12.71 -14.36 -35.72
N ALA A 166 -13.39 -13.30 -35.25
CA ALA A 166 -14.69 -12.90 -35.77
C ALA A 166 -14.60 -12.42 -37.23
N ALA A 167 -13.59 -11.62 -37.58
CA ALA A 167 -13.36 -11.16 -38.94
C ALA A 167 -13.08 -12.33 -39.91
N LYS A 168 -12.29 -13.32 -39.47
CA LYS A 168 -12.03 -14.54 -40.27
C LYS A 168 -13.26 -15.42 -40.48
N LYS A 169 -14.25 -15.40 -39.58
CA LYS A 169 -15.50 -16.17 -39.73
C LYS A 169 -16.52 -15.50 -40.67
N GLN A 170 -16.32 -14.23 -41.02
CA GLN A 170 -17.18 -13.46 -41.91
C GLN A 170 -16.71 -13.43 -43.37
N GLN A 171 -15.50 -13.95 -43.65
CA GLN A 171 -14.97 -14.23 -44.98
C GLN A 171 -15.26 -15.67 -45.40
#